data_AF-A0A1V5V4G2-F1
#
_entry.id   AF-A0A1V5V4G2-F1
#
_cell.length_a   1.000
_cell.length_b   1.000
_cell.length_c   1.000
_cell.angle_alpha   90.00
_cell.angle_beta   90.00
_cell.angle_gamma   90.00
#
_symmetry.space_group_name_H-M   'P 1'
#
loop_
_entity.id
_entity.type
_entity.pdbx_description
1 polymer ?
#
loop_
_entity_poly.entity_id
_entity_poly.type
_entity_poly.pdbx_seq_one_letter_code
_entity_poly.pdbx_strand_id
1 'polypeptide(L)'
;MKKMKLIVLLLAVFAAFILGIFTGKEKTEEKREEKKTDRETAAETWTCSMHPQIRQHKPGRCPLCGMNLIPVKDHSGAASSPSEVKFTREAEKLIEVETAPAARRYLDREVRMQGKIDYNEETMAFITARIPGRIDRLFVNYTGIAVKKGDHMAEVYSPELLLAQQELITALQLLKKTKDDNDFAEKTMKSVLEKYRFWGFSEAQVKEIIDRKKVSDWLTITAPITGIVVEKMVNTGEYFETGKNLFRIADLKQVWVNLEAYEADLPFLKYGQDVEFSMEAYPGKTFKGRIAFIQPFVNEMTRTVKVRLNTANRDGILKPGMFVTAAVRARVAENGKIITPSLAGKWISPMHPEIIKDKPGICDICEMPLVSAESLGFAEDNPEKNPPPLTIPSTAPLLTGKRAIVYVAVPGKQGVYEGREVKLGYSNRDYSIVESGLREGENVVVRGNFKIDSAAQILGKRSMINTDSENNRAETAEHRKPDEKKQPSASSPLPDGLLDSYFETGKALFRDNLKDALKNASALDRRYSTKLSHAKDLKSARENFGLISLRLNEELSGNRGNVKRTVYRFSCPMAFDDRGSIWLQAGTKTENPYFGPVMPECGELQETIAAGKQPHIH
;
A
#
# COMPACT_ATOMS: atom_id res chain seq x y z
N MET A 1 -98.29 -34.14 24.32
CA MET A 1 -97.05 -33.81 25.08
C MET A 1 -95.94 -33.08 24.31
N LYS A 2 -95.95 -32.99 22.95
CA LYS A 2 -94.94 -32.21 22.19
C LYS A 2 -95.24 -30.70 22.06
N LYS A 3 -96.51 -30.28 21.98
CA LYS A 3 -96.89 -28.85 21.85
C LYS A 3 -96.63 -28.01 23.12
N MET A 4 -96.67 -28.62 24.30
CA MET A 4 -96.46 -27.93 25.58
C MET A 4 -94.98 -27.62 25.86
N LYS A 5 -94.04 -28.44 25.34
CA LYS A 5 -92.60 -28.19 25.46
C LYS A 5 -92.12 -27.07 24.53
N LEU A 6 -92.77 -26.85 23.39
CA LEU A 6 -92.40 -25.79 22.44
C LEU A 6 -92.81 -24.39 22.96
N ILE A 7 -93.93 -24.30 23.67
CA ILE A 7 -94.42 -23.04 24.26
C ILE A 7 -93.55 -22.62 25.45
N VAL A 8 -93.11 -23.57 26.28
CA VAL A 8 -92.20 -23.30 27.41
C VAL A 8 -90.80 -22.88 26.92
N LEU A 9 -90.32 -23.45 25.82
CA LEU A 9 -89.04 -23.06 25.21
C LEU A 9 -89.08 -21.64 24.61
N LEU A 10 -90.18 -21.28 23.94
CA LEU A 10 -90.39 -19.93 23.40
C LEU A 10 -90.55 -18.87 24.50
N LEU A 11 -91.23 -19.20 25.60
CA LEU A 11 -91.33 -18.32 26.77
C LEU A 11 -89.98 -18.11 27.47
N ALA A 12 -89.12 -19.13 27.53
CA ALA A 12 -87.79 -19.02 28.11
C ALA A 12 -86.84 -18.15 27.27
N VAL A 13 -86.91 -18.25 25.93
CA VAL A 13 -86.14 -17.39 25.01
C VAL A 13 -86.63 -15.94 25.04
N PHE A 14 -87.95 -15.73 25.15
CA PHE A 14 -88.52 -14.40 25.27
C PHE A 14 -88.18 -13.73 26.61
N ALA A 15 -88.16 -14.49 27.70
CA ALA A 15 -87.72 -14.02 29.01
C ALA A 15 -86.22 -13.66 29.04
N ALA A 16 -85.36 -14.44 28.36
CA ALA A 16 -83.94 -14.13 28.23
C ALA A 16 -83.68 -12.89 27.37
N PHE A 17 -84.51 -12.63 26.35
CA PHE A 17 -84.42 -11.43 25.52
C PHE A 17 -84.84 -10.15 26.27
N ILE A 18 -85.88 -10.22 27.11
CA ILE A 18 -86.31 -9.09 27.95
C ILE A 18 -85.29 -8.80 29.07
N LEU A 19 -84.64 -9.83 29.63
CA LEU A 19 -83.61 -9.65 30.66
C LEU A 19 -82.33 -8.99 30.08
N GLY A 20 -82.02 -9.22 28.80
CA GLY A 20 -80.88 -8.58 28.12
C GLY A 20 -81.09 -7.11 27.77
N ILE A 21 -82.34 -6.68 27.57
CA ILE A 21 -82.69 -5.28 27.26
C ILE A 21 -82.64 -4.39 28.53
N PHE A 22 -82.88 -4.95 29.72
CA PHE A 22 -82.87 -4.19 30.99
C PHE A 22 -81.49 -4.03 31.65
N THR A 23 -80.44 -4.68 31.13
CA THR A 23 -79.05 -4.54 31.63
C THR A 23 -78.16 -3.61 30.78
N GLY A 24 -78.72 -2.91 29.80
CA GLY A 24 -78.05 -1.85 29.05
C GLY A 24 -77.94 -0.58 29.89
N LYS A 25 -76.91 -0.49 30.73
CA LYS A 25 -76.62 0.70 31.54
C LYS A 25 -76.17 1.85 30.62
N GLU A 26 -77.04 2.84 30.43
CA GLU A 26 -76.73 4.15 29.85
C GLU A 26 -75.53 4.76 30.61
N LYS A 27 -74.44 5.05 29.89
CA LYS A 27 -73.39 5.94 30.37
C LYS A 27 -73.69 7.33 29.85
N THR A 28 -74.35 8.11 30.69
CA THR A 28 -74.47 9.56 30.60
C THR A 28 -73.07 10.18 30.66
N GLU A 29 -72.79 11.08 29.73
CA GLU A 29 -71.63 11.98 29.74
C GLU A 29 -71.72 12.91 30.97
N GLU A 30 -70.94 12.60 32.01
CA GLU A 30 -70.51 13.60 32.98
C GLU A 30 -69.13 14.12 32.56
N LYS A 31 -69.09 15.40 32.18
CA LYS A 31 -67.88 16.22 32.14
C LYS A 31 -67.21 16.18 33.52
N ARG A 32 -66.19 15.33 33.66
CA ARG A 32 -65.12 15.53 34.62
C ARG A 32 -63.98 16.25 33.91
N GLU A 33 -63.67 17.45 34.38
CA GLU A 33 -62.39 18.11 34.12
C GLU A 33 -61.27 17.22 34.69
N GLU A 34 -60.74 16.32 33.87
CA GLU A 34 -59.43 15.74 34.10
C GLU A 34 -58.38 16.83 33.85
N LYS A 35 -57.85 17.32 34.96
CA LYS A 35 -56.59 18.04 35.04
C LYS A 35 -55.54 17.20 34.29
N LYS A 36 -55.18 17.60 33.07
CA LYS A 36 -53.98 17.13 32.38
C LYS A 36 -52.79 17.49 33.27
N THR A 37 -52.37 16.55 34.11
CA THR A 37 -50.96 16.44 34.46
C THR A 37 -50.27 15.90 33.24
N ASP A 38 -49.58 16.77 32.53
CA ASP A 38 -48.59 16.43 31.52
C ASP A 38 -47.59 15.44 32.16
N ARG A 39 -47.83 14.15 31.95
CA ARG A 39 -46.73 13.19 31.95
C ARG A 39 -46.06 13.38 30.60
N GLU A 40 -44.93 14.07 30.61
CA GLU A 40 -43.95 14.02 29.53
C GLU A 40 -43.73 12.55 29.16
N THR A 41 -44.34 12.12 28.05
CA THR A 41 -44.01 10.88 27.39
C THR A 41 -42.56 10.98 26.96
N ALA A 42 -41.70 10.15 27.54
CA ALA A 42 -40.33 9.96 27.10
C ALA A 42 -40.33 9.82 25.57
N ALA A 43 -39.59 10.69 24.89
CA ALA A 43 -39.62 10.82 23.44
C ALA A 43 -39.17 9.51 22.77
N GLU A 44 -40.11 8.68 22.33
CA GLU A 44 -39.82 7.49 21.53
C GLU A 44 -39.18 7.94 20.22
N THR A 45 -37.90 7.61 20.04
CA THR A 45 -37.13 7.96 18.86
C THR A 45 -37.22 6.82 17.84
N TRP A 46 -37.54 7.14 16.59
CA TRP A 46 -37.73 6.19 15.48
C TRP A 46 -36.58 6.31 14.49
N THR A 47 -36.05 5.19 14.00
CA THR A 47 -34.91 5.16 13.07
C THR A 47 -35.12 4.21 11.88
N CYS A 48 -34.41 4.45 10.78
CA CYS A 48 -34.44 3.61 9.58
C CYS A 48 -33.31 2.56 9.62
N SER A 49 -33.61 1.28 9.38
CA SER A 49 -32.60 0.20 9.37
C SER A 49 -31.44 0.43 8.39
N MET A 50 -31.71 1.09 7.26
CA MET A 50 -30.71 1.37 6.22
C MET A 50 -30.06 2.76 6.38
N HIS A 51 -30.71 3.67 7.10
CA HIS A 51 -30.22 5.03 7.35
C HIS A 51 -30.36 5.37 8.84
N PRO A 52 -29.55 4.77 9.73
CA PRO A 52 -29.70 4.92 11.19
C PRO A 52 -29.54 6.36 11.68
N GLN A 53 -28.87 7.19 10.87
CA GLN A 53 -28.71 8.63 10.99
C GLN A 53 -30.04 9.43 10.98
N ILE A 54 -31.12 8.88 10.42
CA ILE A 54 -32.44 9.51 10.45
C ILE A 54 -33.15 9.11 11.73
N ARG A 55 -33.15 10.01 12.73
CA ARG A 55 -33.91 9.88 13.98
C ARG A 55 -35.09 10.84 13.97
N GLN A 56 -36.30 10.33 14.18
CA GLN A 56 -37.51 11.14 14.25
C GLN A 56 -38.29 10.82 15.53
N HIS A 57 -38.90 11.84 16.13
CA HIS A 57 -39.73 11.67 17.34
C HIS A 57 -41.14 11.12 17.03
N LYS A 58 -41.41 10.74 15.78
CA LYS A 58 -42.71 10.25 15.31
C LYS A 58 -42.52 9.10 14.30
N PRO A 59 -43.44 8.12 14.25
CA PRO A 59 -43.43 7.10 13.21
C PRO A 59 -43.62 7.75 11.84
N GLY A 60 -42.85 7.28 10.85
CA GLY A 60 -42.83 7.87 9.52
C GLY A 60 -42.05 7.03 8.50
N ARG A 61 -41.84 7.56 7.29
CA ARG A 61 -40.97 6.95 6.28
C ARG A 61 -39.63 7.66 6.24
N CYS A 62 -38.56 6.90 6.04
CA CYS A 62 -37.22 7.42 5.84
C CYS A 62 -37.19 8.36 4.62
N PRO A 63 -36.75 9.62 4.75
CA PRO A 63 -36.67 10.56 3.62
C PRO A 63 -35.66 10.15 2.54
N LEU A 64 -34.71 9.27 2.87
CA LEU A 64 -33.64 8.84 1.96
C LEU A 64 -34.04 7.59 1.14
N CYS A 65 -34.66 6.58 1.76
CA CYS A 65 -35.03 5.33 1.05
C CYS A 65 -36.52 5.00 1.04
N GLY A 66 -37.36 5.80 1.69
CA GLY A 66 -38.81 5.59 1.70
C GLY A 66 -39.34 4.43 2.56
N MET A 67 -38.47 3.66 3.23
CA MET A 67 -38.87 2.56 4.14
C MET A 67 -39.43 3.09 5.46
N ASN A 68 -40.31 2.33 6.11
CA ASN A 68 -40.90 2.73 7.41
C ASN A 68 -39.83 2.78 8.51
N LEU A 69 -39.89 3.81 9.35
CA LEU A 69 -39.06 3.97 10.54
C LEU A 69 -39.52 2.97 11.61
N ILE A 70 -38.57 2.45 12.36
CA ILE A 70 -38.73 1.44 13.41
C ILE A 70 -38.46 2.12 14.77
N PRO A 71 -39.24 1.84 15.83
CA PRO A 71 -39.06 2.49 17.11
C PRO A 71 -37.80 1.96 17.81
N VAL A 72 -36.91 2.87 18.22
CA VAL A 72 -35.78 2.56 19.11
C VAL A 72 -36.33 2.49 20.52
N LYS A 73 -36.61 1.27 21.00
CA LYS A 73 -36.98 1.07 22.40
C LYS A 73 -35.72 1.21 23.26
N ASP A 74 -35.64 2.29 24.03
CA ASP A 74 -34.71 2.38 25.15
C ASP A 74 -35.14 1.36 26.20
N HIS A 75 -34.44 0.23 26.25
CA HIS A 75 -34.45 -0.62 27.43
C HIS A 75 -33.75 0.14 28.57
N SER A 76 -34.50 1.05 29.19
CA SER A 76 -34.15 1.74 30.43
C SER A 76 -33.97 0.71 31.54
N GLY A 77 -32.70 0.34 31.74
CA GLY A 77 -32.25 -0.60 32.74
C GLY A 77 -30.74 -0.54 32.86
N ALA A 78 -30.28 0.46 33.61
CA ALA A 78 -28.91 0.92 33.82
C ALA A 78 -28.30 1.68 32.63
N ALA A 79 -27.61 2.78 32.95
CA ALA A 79 -26.82 3.60 32.03
C ALA A 79 -25.78 2.73 31.30
N SER A 80 -26.18 2.11 30.21
CA SER A 80 -25.29 1.42 29.28
C SER A 80 -24.76 2.46 28.31
N SER A 81 -23.43 2.61 28.28
CA SER A 81 -22.73 3.51 27.37
C SER A 81 -23.21 3.36 25.91
N PRO A 82 -23.11 4.41 25.07
CA PRO A 82 -23.47 4.35 23.64
C PRO A 82 -22.81 3.19 22.85
N SER A 83 -21.76 2.60 23.41
CA SER A 83 -20.98 1.50 22.85
C SER A 83 -21.34 0.10 23.37
N GLU A 84 -22.19 -0.04 24.40
CA GLU A 84 -22.56 -1.35 25.00
C GLU A 84 -23.85 -1.93 24.39
N VAL A 85 -23.84 -3.17 23.93
CA VAL A 85 -25.00 -3.93 23.45
C VAL A 85 -25.30 -5.07 24.44
N LYS A 86 -26.56 -5.19 24.86
CA LYS A 86 -27.00 -6.21 25.83
C LYS A 86 -27.90 -7.24 25.15
N PHE A 87 -27.58 -8.52 25.34
CA PHE A 87 -28.36 -9.66 24.89
C PHE A 87 -28.93 -10.45 26.07
N THR A 88 -30.04 -11.14 25.86
CA THR A 88 -30.50 -12.19 26.77
C THR A 88 -29.64 -13.44 26.61
N ARG A 89 -29.63 -14.34 27.60
CA ARG A 89 -28.85 -15.59 27.54
C ARG A 89 -29.25 -16.48 26.37
N GLU A 90 -30.53 -16.46 26.00
CA GLU A 90 -31.07 -17.21 24.87
C GLU A 90 -30.60 -16.60 23.56
N ALA A 91 -30.65 -15.26 23.44
CA ALA A 91 -30.17 -14.54 22.26
C ALA A 91 -28.67 -14.74 22.05
N GLU A 92 -27.88 -14.69 23.13
CA GLU A 92 -26.42 -14.94 23.11
C GLU A 92 -26.08 -16.35 22.59
N LYS A 93 -26.83 -17.36 23.00
CA LYS A 93 -26.68 -18.73 22.47
C LYS A 93 -27.08 -18.84 21.01
N LEU A 94 -28.16 -18.18 20.59
CA LEU A 94 -28.64 -18.20 19.20
C LEU A 94 -27.69 -17.51 18.22
N ILE A 95 -26.99 -16.45 18.67
CA ILE A 95 -25.99 -15.77 17.85
C ILE A 95 -24.64 -16.51 17.83
N GLU A 96 -24.47 -17.54 18.67
CA GLU A 96 -23.26 -18.38 18.78
C GLU A 96 -22.01 -17.55 19.09
N VAL A 97 -22.09 -16.69 20.13
CA VAL A 97 -20.91 -15.91 20.53
C VAL A 97 -19.84 -16.82 21.10
N GLU A 98 -18.64 -16.74 20.53
CA GLU A 98 -17.43 -17.28 21.13
C GLU A 98 -16.48 -16.12 21.42
N THR A 99 -15.79 -16.19 22.55
CA THR A 99 -14.81 -15.19 22.96
C THR A 99 -13.45 -15.81 23.18
N ALA A 100 -12.39 -15.02 23.00
CA ALA A 100 -11.03 -15.38 23.31
C ALA A 100 -10.34 -14.24 24.06
N PRO A 101 -9.41 -14.53 25.00
CA PRO A 101 -8.69 -13.49 25.71
C PRO A 101 -7.66 -12.82 24.79
N ALA A 102 -7.56 -11.49 24.88
CA ALA A 102 -6.45 -10.74 24.33
C ALA A 102 -5.18 -11.08 25.13
N ALA A 103 -4.21 -11.72 24.46
CA ALA A 103 -3.03 -12.26 25.10
C ALA A 103 -1.77 -11.76 24.41
N ARG A 104 -0.68 -11.59 25.17
CA ARG A 104 0.60 -11.21 24.60
C ARG A 104 1.30 -12.39 23.94
N ARG A 105 1.61 -12.27 22.65
CA ARG A 105 2.30 -13.31 21.88
C ARG A 105 3.15 -12.71 20.78
N TYR A 106 4.34 -13.28 20.54
CA TYR A 106 5.10 -12.97 19.33
C TYR A 106 4.41 -13.55 18.09
N LEU A 107 4.35 -12.77 17.01
CA LEU A 107 3.92 -13.28 15.72
C LEU A 107 5.14 -13.48 14.82
N ASP A 108 5.18 -14.62 14.16
CA ASP A 108 6.13 -14.84 13.07
C ASP A 108 5.53 -14.34 11.74
N ARG A 109 6.33 -13.58 11.00
CA ARG A 109 6.10 -13.22 9.59
C ARG A 109 7.00 -14.08 8.73
N GLU A 110 6.40 -14.88 7.87
CA GLU A 110 7.13 -15.50 6.76
C GLU A 110 6.98 -14.63 5.52
N VAL A 111 8.07 -13.99 5.10
CA VAL A 111 8.15 -13.25 3.83
C VAL A 111 8.70 -14.20 2.78
N ARG A 112 7.89 -14.50 1.76
CA ARG A 112 8.30 -15.31 0.61
C ARG A 112 8.73 -14.41 -0.52
N MET A 113 9.91 -14.67 -1.05
CA MET A 113 10.48 -13.94 -2.17
C MET A 113 10.87 -14.93 -3.26
N GLN A 114 10.87 -14.44 -4.50
CA GLN A 114 11.36 -15.19 -5.65
C GLN A 114 12.49 -14.41 -6.28
N GLY A 115 13.39 -15.09 -6.98
CA GLY A 115 14.52 -14.44 -7.58
C GLY A 115 15.39 -15.36 -8.38
N LYS A 116 16.61 -14.90 -8.63
CA LYS A 116 17.61 -15.64 -9.40
C LYS A 116 19.00 -15.49 -8.82
N ILE A 117 19.82 -16.50 -9.06
CA ILE A 117 21.25 -16.45 -8.79
C ILE A 117 21.92 -15.59 -9.86
N ASP A 118 22.83 -14.73 -9.45
CA ASP A 118 23.59 -13.82 -10.30
C ASP A 118 25.08 -13.88 -9.97
N TYR A 119 25.89 -13.31 -10.85
CA TYR A 119 27.32 -13.18 -10.61
C TYR A 119 27.58 -12.22 -9.45
N ASN A 120 28.60 -12.51 -8.64
CA ASN A 120 29.13 -11.54 -7.70
C ASN A 120 29.96 -10.50 -8.48
N GLU A 121 29.44 -9.29 -8.66
CA GLU A 121 30.12 -8.24 -9.43
C GLU A 121 31.39 -7.74 -8.73
N GLU A 122 31.50 -7.90 -7.42
CA GLU A 122 32.69 -7.48 -6.64
C GLU A 122 33.91 -8.39 -6.93
N THR A 123 33.68 -9.63 -7.34
CA THR A 123 34.74 -10.61 -7.64
C THR A 123 34.93 -10.86 -9.14
N MET A 124 34.31 -10.03 -9.99
CA MET A 124 34.52 -10.09 -11.44
C MET A 124 35.77 -9.31 -11.86
N ALA A 125 36.47 -9.84 -12.86
CA ALA A 125 37.56 -9.16 -13.53
C ALA A 125 37.27 -8.99 -15.02
N PHE A 126 37.65 -7.83 -15.53
CA PHE A 126 37.54 -7.48 -16.94
C PHE A 126 38.95 -7.39 -17.54
N ILE A 127 39.17 -8.07 -18.65
CA ILE A 127 40.39 -7.94 -19.44
C ILE A 127 40.09 -6.91 -20.52
N THR A 128 40.74 -5.76 -20.43
CA THR A 128 40.57 -4.65 -21.39
C THR A 128 41.84 -4.46 -22.22
N ALA A 129 41.66 -4.08 -23.49
CA ALA A 129 42.76 -3.72 -24.36
C ALA A 129 43.38 -2.40 -23.90
N ARG A 130 44.67 -2.42 -23.55
CA ARG A 130 45.43 -1.21 -23.18
C ARG A 130 46.21 -0.61 -24.33
N ILE A 131 46.32 -1.35 -25.42
CA ILE A 131 46.92 -0.97 -26.69
C ILE A 131 46.02 -1.51 -27.81
N PRO A 132 45.97 -0.87 -28.99
CA PRO A 132 45.26 -1.40 -30.13
C PRO A 132 46.05 -2.56 -30.76
N GLY A 133 45.33 -3.47 -31.40
CA GLY A 133 45.93 -4.65 -31.98
C GLY A 133 44.95 -5.54 -32.73
N ARG A 134 45.44 -6.70 -33.15
CA ARG A 134 44.66 -7.78 -33.75
C ARG A 134 44.81 -9.05 -32.92
N ILE A 135 43.72 -9.79 -32.74
CA ILE A 135 43.77 -11.11 -32.13
C ILE A 135 44.34 -12.10 -33.15
N ASP A 136 45.53 -12.64 -32.91
CA ASP A 136 46.14 -13.64 -33.79
C ASP A 136 45.75 -15.06 -33.37
N ARG A 137 45.70 -15.32 -32.06
CA ARG A 137 45.30 -16.62 -31.51
C ARG A 137 44.42 -16.45 -30.27
N LEU A 138 43.41 -17.30 -30.15
CA LEU A 138 42.60 -17.43 -28.94
C LEU A 138 42.85 -18.78 -28.30
N PHE A 139 43.37 -18.78 -27.07
CA PHE A 139 43.44 -19.99 -26.25
C PHE A 139 42.08 -20.28 -25.59
N VAL A 140 41.38 -19.21 -25.20
CA VAL A 140 40.01 -19.26 -24.69
C VAL A 140 39.05 -18.84 -25.81
N ASN A 141 38.54 -19.82 -26.54
CA ASN A 141 37.71 -19.60 -27.74
C ASN A 141 36.19 -19.70 -27.49
N TYR A 142 35.74 -20.16 -26.32
CA TYR A 142 34.31 -20.19 -25.93
C TYR A 142 34.12 -19.79 -24.46
N THR A 143 32.88 -19.44 -24.08
CA THR A 143 32.51 -19.08 -22.70
C THR A 143 32.28 -20.32 -21.84
N GLY A 144 32.48 -20.21 -20.53
CA GLY A 144 32.36 -21.32 -19.58
C GLY A 144 33.68 -22.05 -19.28
N ILE A 145 34.78 -21.65 -19.92
CA ILE A 145 36.13 -22.20 -19.63
C ILE A 145 36.59 -21.69 -18.26
N ALA A 146 37.06 -22.62 -17.41
CA ALA A 146 37.73 -22.28 -16.16
C ALA A 146 39.20 -21.93 -16.42
N VAL A 147 39.66 -20.82 -15.86
CA VAL A 147 41.03 -20.29 -16.00
C VAL A 147 41.62 -20.01 -14.63
N LYS A 148 42.92 -20.21 -14.48
CA LYS A 148 43.70 -19.79 -13.32
C LYS A 148 44.39 -18.47 -13.60
N LYS A 149 44.66 -17.69 -12.55
CA LYS A 149 45.47 -16.48 -12.66
C LYS A 149 46.82 -16.79 -13.35
N GLY A 150 47.10 -16.09 -14.44
CA GLY A 150 48.29 -16.27 -15.28
C GLY A 150 48.09 -17.14 -16.52
N ASP A 151 46.98 -17.88 -16.63
CA ASP A 151 46.70 -18.70 -17.81
C ASP A 151 46.61 -17.84 -19.08
N HIS A 152 47.06 -18.39 -20.20
CA HIS A 152 47.03 -17.72 -21.50
C HIS A 152 45.60 -17.62 -22.03
N MET A 153 45.18 -16.41 -22.40
CA MET A 153 43.83 -16.12 -22.88
C MET A 153 43.83 -15.93 -24.40
N ALA A 154 44.72 -15.06 -24.89
CA ALA A 154 44.85 -14.71 -26.29
C ALA A 154 46.28 -14.25 -26.62
N GLU A 155 46.71 -14.44 -27.87
CA GLU A 155 47.88 -13.79 -28.45
C GLU A 155 47.43 -12.65 -29.34
N VAL A 156 48.03 -11.48 -29.13
CA VAL A 156 47.68 -10.25 -29.85
C VAL A 156 48.87 -9.68 -30.59
N TYR A 157 48.65 -9.36 -31.85
CA TYR A 157 49.58 -8.57 -32.65
C TYR A 157 49.32 -7.08 -32.41
N SER A 158 50.38 -6.30 -32.13
CA SER A 158 50.26 -4.84 -32.01
C SER A 158 51.47 -4.13 -32.62
N PRO A 159 51.27 -3.30 -33.66
CA PRO A 159 52.33 -2.47 -34.22
C PRO A 159 52.94 -1.50 -33.20
N GLU A 160 52.11 -0.95 -32.31
CA GLU A 160 52.58 -0.02 -31.28
C GLU A 160 53.48 -0.70 -30.25
N LEU A 161 53.20 -1.97 -29.97
CA LEU A 161 54.05 -2.77 -29.11
C LEU A 161 55.41 -3.05 -29.73
N LEU A 162 55.47 -3.33 -31.04
CA LEU A 162 56.73 -3.51 -31.75
C LEU A 162 57.64 -2.28 -31.58
N LEU A 163 57.07 -1.09 -31.78
CA LEU A 163 57.79 0.18 -31.60
C LEU A 163 58.24 0.39 -30.15
N ALA A 164 57.36 0.12 -29.19
CA ALA A 164 57.69 0.25 -27.76
C ALA A 164 58.76 -0.76 -27.31
N GLN A 165 58.79 -1.96 -27.88
CA GLN A 165 59.83 -2.97 -27.56
C GLN A 165 61.19 -2.53 -28.10
N GLN A 166 61.22 -1.96 -29.30
CA GLN A 166 62.45 -1.39 -29.86
C GLN A 166 62.96 -0.21 -28.99
N GLU A 167 62.05 0.63 -28.49
CA GLU A 167 62.36 1.71 -27.56
C GLU A 167 62.99 1.18 -26.25
N LEU A 168 62.40 0.15 -25.64
CA LEU A 168 62.91 -0.49 -24.42
C LEU A 168 64.29 -1.11 -24.62
N ILE A 169 64.50 -1.85 -25.73
CA ILE A 169 65.79 -2.47 -26.04
C ILE A 169 66.86 -1.39 -26.26
N THR A 170 66.51 -0.28 -26.94
CA THR A 170 67.43 0.82 -27.20
C THR A 170 67.81 1.56 -25.91
N ALA A 171 66.84 1.83 -25.03
CA ALA A 171 67.09 2.42 -23.72
C ALA A 171 68.00 1.52 -22.86
N LEU A 172 67.78 0.20 -22.89
CA LEU A 172 68.63 -0.77 -22.20
C LEU A 172 70.06 -0.81 -22.75
N GLN A 173 70.23 -0.67 -24.06
CA GLN A 173 71.56 -0.58 -24.69
C GLN A 173 72.29 0.71 -24.30
N LEU A 174 71.58 1.84 -24.23
CA LEU A 174 72.13 3.12 -23.77
C LEU A 174 72.63 3.02 -22.32
N LEU A 175 71.81 2.42 -21.45
CA LEU A 175 72.17 2.22 -20.04
C LEU A 175 73.42 1.34 -19.90
N LYS A 176 73.54 0.26 -20.69
CA LYS A 176 74.72 -0.63 -20.65
C LYS A 176 76.00 -0.04 -21.23
N LYS A 177 75.90 0.84 -22.23
CA LYS A 177 77.07 1.47 -22.87
C LYS A 177 77.66 2.59 -22.03
N THR A 178 76.88 3.18 -21.14
CA THR A 178 77.29 4.32 -20.34
C THR A 178 77.90 3.81 -19.03
N LYS A 179 79.13 4.24 -18.71
CA LYS A 179 79.72 4.01 -17.37
C LYS A 179 79.03 4.92 -16.34
N ASP A 180 78.98 4.46 -15.09
CA ASP A 180 78.26 4.99 -13.92
C ASP A 180 77.95 6.50 -13.93
N ASP A 181 76.74 6.82 -13.43
CA ASP A 181 76.22 8.16 -13.08
C ASP A 181 75.60 9.02 -14.20
N ASN A 182 75.14 8.41 -15.30
CA ASN A 182 74.33 9.15 -16.29
C ASN A 182 72.84 9.14 -15.94
N ASP A 183 72.45 10.11 -15.11
CA ASP A 183 71.06 10.43 -14.70
C ASP A 183 70.08 10.46 -15.90
N PHE A 184 70.54 10.86 -17.09
CA PHE A 184 69.71 10.84 -18.29
C PHE A 184 69.31 9.43 -18.72
N ALA A 185 70.26 8.49 -18.78
CA ALA A 185 70.00 7.12 -19.22
C ALA A 185 69.06 6.38 -18.24
N GLU A 186 69.24 6.62 -16.94
CA GLU A 186 68.34 6.09 -15.90
C GLU A 186 66.94 6.69 -15.99
N LYS A 187 66.81 8.02 -16.17
CA LYS A 187 65.52 8.69 -16.38
C LYS A 187 64.80 8.20 -17.63
N THR A 188 65.53 7.97 -18.72
CA THR A 188 64.95 7.41 -19.95
C THR A 188 64.43 6.00 -19.71
N MET A 189 65.25 5.12 -19.10
CA MET A 189 64.83 3.75 -18.80
C MET A 189 63.61 3.73 -17.89
N LYS A 190 63.59 4.57 -16.85
CA LYS A 190 62.45 4.71 -15.94
C LYS A 190 61.19 5.16 -16.68
N SER A 191 61.30 6.14 -17.59
CA SER A 191 60.16 6.62 -18.39
C SER A 191 59.58 5.53 -19.30
N VAL A 192 60.44 4.71 -19.90
CA VAL A 192 60.00 3.57 -20.71
C VAL A 192 59.32 2.51 -19.83
N LEU A 193 59.89 2.16 -18.68
CA LEU A 193 59.28 1.19 -17.77
C LEU A 193 57.91 1.67 -17.25
N GLU A 194 57.75 2.96 -16.97
CA GLU A 194 56.45 3.54 -16.61
C GLU A 194 55.43 3.40 -17.74
N LYS A 195 55.82 3.60 -19.01
CA LYS A 195 54.95 3.37 -20.17
C LYS A 195 54.42 1.92 -20.21
N TYR A 196 55.28 0.93 -20.00
CA TYR A 196 54.87 -0.48 -19.92
C TYR A 196 53.96 -0.77 -18.72
N ARG A 197 54.23 -0.15 -17.57
CA ARG A 197 53.39 -0.25 -16.37
C ARG A 197 51.99 0.30 -16.62
N PHE A 198 51.86 1.46 -17.27
CA PHE A 198 50.57 2.03 -17.67
C PHE A 198 49.82 1.11 -18.64
N TRP A 199 50.54 0.54 -19.61
CA TRP A 199 50.01 -0.48 -20.52
C TRP A 199 49.75 -1.84 -19.88
N GLY A 200 50.00 -1.99 -18.57
CA GLY A 200 49.57 -3.16 -17.79
C GLY A 200 50.43 -4.39 -17.90
N PHE A 201 51.65 -4.24 -18.41
CA PHE A 201 52.60 -5.33 -18.43
C PHE A 201 53.03 -5.67 -17.01
N SER A 202 53.05 -6.96 -16.71
CA SER A 202 53.68 -7.45 -15.48
C SER A 202 55.20 -7.31 -15.56
N GLU A 203 55.86 -7.19 -14.40
CA GLU A 203 57.32 -7.17 -14.34
C GLU A 203 57.95 -8.41 -14.99
N ALA A 204 57.28 -9.56 -14.88
CA ALA A 204 57.70 -10.80 -15.54
C ALA A 204 57.69 -10.68 -17.07
N GLN A 205 56.64 -10.10 -17.66
CA GLN A 205 56.56 -9.87 -19.11
C GLN A 205 57.61 -8.86 -19.58
N VAL A 206 57.84 -7.79 -18.83
CA VAL A 206 58.89 -6.81 -19.18
C VAL A 206 60.27 -7.45 -19.12
N LYS A 207 60.55 -8.25 -18.08
CA LYS A 207 61.80 -8.99 -17.95
C LYS A 207 61.98 -9.98 -19.09
N GLU A 208 60.94 -10.69 -19.50
CA GLU A 208 60.98 -11.61 -20.64
C GLU A 208 61.35 -10.89 -21.94
N ILE A 209 60.80 -9.70 -22.19
CA ILE A 209 61.16 -8.86 -23.35
C ILE A 209 62.65 -8.47 -23.30
N ILE A 210 63.14 -8.07 -22.12
CA ILE A 210 64.54 -7.68 -21.91
C ILE A 210 65.49 -8.87 -22.13
N ASP A 211 65.16 -10.03 -21.55
CA ASP A 211 65.98 -11.25 -21.60
C ASP A 211 66.04 -11.81 -23.03
N ARG A 212 64.92 -11.74 -23.77
CA ARG A 212 64.84 -12.15 -25.18
C ARG A 212 65.74 -11.32 -26.11
N LYS A 213 66.00 -10.04 -25.77
CA LYS A 213 66.79 -9.08 -26.57
C LYS A 213 66.33 -8.87 -28.01
N LYS A 214 65.16 -9.41 -28.39
CA LYS A 214 64.57 -9.32 -29.71
C LYS A 214 63.12 -8.88 -29.58
N VAL A 215 62.72 -8.01 -30.50
CA VAL A 215 61.35 -7.55 -30.66
C VAL A 215 60.47 -8.75 -31.06
N SER A 216 59.29 -8.87 -30.47
CA SER A 216 58.24 -9.83 -30.83
C SER A 216 56.99 -9.08 -31.27
N ASP A 217 56.39 -9.60 -32.33
CA ASP A 217 55.16 -9.11 -32.96
C ASP A 217 53.89 -9.49 -32.21
N TRP A 218 53.94 -10.48 -31.31
CA TRP A 218 52.80 -10.91 -30.51
C TRP A 218 53.01 -10.68 -29.01
N LEU A 219 51.89 -10.54 -28.29
CA LEU A 219 51.82 -10.46 -26.84
C LEU A 219 50.78 -11.45 -26.33
N THR A 220 51.13 -12.20 -25.28
CA THR A 220 50.14 -13.01 -24.58
C THR A 220 49.39 -12.20 -23.53
N ILE A 221 48.07 -12.17 -23.68
CA ILE A 221 47.15 -11.68 -22.66
C ILE A 221 46.86 -12.83 -21.70
N THR A 222 47.05 -12.60 -20.40
CA THR A 222 46.87 -13.59 -19.34
C THR A 222 45.68 -13.29 -18.44
N ALA A 223 45.13 -14.30 -17.78
CA ALA A 223 44.03 -14.12 -16.82
C ALA A 223 44.49 -13.37 -15.55
N PRO A 224 43.83 -12.27 -15.14
CA PRO A 224 44.18 -11.52 -13.93
C PRO A 224 43.74 -12.22 -12.63
N ILE A 225 42.71 -13.06 -12.71
CA ILE A 225 42.13 -13.82 -11.58
C ILE A 225 41.86 -15.26 -11.99
N THR A 226 41.69 -16.13 -11.00
CA THR A 226 41.18 -17.49 -11.19
C THR A 226 39.66 -17.44 -11.21
N GLY A 227 39.01 -18.02 -12.22
CA GLY A 227 37.56 -17.99 -12.35
C GLY A 227 37.06 -18.64 -13.65
N ILE A 228 35.83 -18.34 -14.04
CA ILE A 228 35.21 -18.83 -15.27
C ILE A 228 35.02 -17.67 -16.24
N VAL A 229 35.32 -17.88 -17.51
CA VAL A 229 35.11 -16.90 -18.58
C VAL A 229 33.62 -16.82 -18.90
N VAL A 230 32.95 -15.77 -18.42
CA VAL A 230 31.50 -15.60 -18.59
C VAL A 230 31.16 -14.94 -19.92
N GLU A 231 32.08 -14.15 -20.46
CA GLU A 231 31.87 -13.44 -21.72
C GLU A 231 33.16 -13.29 -22.51
N LYS A 232 33.05 -13.44 -23.83
CA LYS A 232 34.12 -13.29 -24.81
C LYS A 232 33.64 -12.32 -25.89
N MET A 233 34.27 -11.16 -25.96
CA MET A 233 33.85 -10.05 -26.85
C MET A 233 34.78 -9.86 -28.05
N VAL A 234 35.65 -10.84 -28.32
CA VAL A 234 36.59 -10.80 -29.45
C VAL A 234 36.72 -12.16 -30.13
N ASN A 235 37.05 -12.14 -31.42
CA ASN A 235 37.27 -13.31 -32.26
C ASN A 235 38.68 -13.30 -32.88
N THR A 236 39.15 -14.46 -33.31
CA THR A 236 40.42 -14.58 -34.03
C THR A 236 40.36 -13.78 -35.33
N GLY A 237 41.42 -13.02 -35.62
CA GLY A 237 41.53 -12.12 -36.78
C GLY A 237 40.91 -10.73 -36.57
N GLU A 238 40.18 -10.52 -35.47
CA GLU A 238 39.51 -9.25 -35.18
C GLU A 238 40.50 -8.19 -34.70
N TYR A 239 40.36 -6.97 -35.23
CA TYR A 239 41.06 -5.79 -34.72
C TYR A 239 40.29 -5.16 -33.57
N PHE A 240 41.03 -4.61 -32.60
CA PHE A 240 40.47 -3.92 -31.45
C PHE A 240 41.23 -2.65 -31.14
N GLU A 241 40.50 -1.68 -30.58
CA GLU A 241 41.03 -0.41 -30.11
C GLU A 241 41.28 -0.45 -28.60
N THR A 242 42.09 0.49 -28.13
CA THR A 242 42.31 0.71 -26.70
C THR A 242 41.00 1.00 -25.99
N GLY A 243 40.79 0.38 -24.83
CA GLY A 243 39.58 0.48 -24.02
C GLY A 243 38.54 -0.61 -24.30
N LYS A 244 38.66 -1.38 -25.40
CA LYS A 244 37.73 -2.48 -25.68
C LYS A 244 37.85 -3.58 -24.63
N ASN A 245 36.71 -4.04 -24.12
CA ASN A 245 36.64 -5.24 -23.29
C ASN A 245 36.87 -6.47 -24.16
N LEU A 246 37.80 -7.35 -23.76
CA LEU A 246 38.15 -8.57 -24.49
C LEU A 246 37.47 -9.79 -23.86
N PHE A 247 37.60 -9.92 -22.54
CA PHE A 247 37.04 -11.02 -21.77
C PHE A 247 36.47 -10.54 -20.43
N ARG A 248 35.48 -11.26 -19.94
CA ARG A 248 34.95 -11.12 -18.57
C ARG A 248 35.11 -12.45 -17.84
N ILE A 249 35.73 -12.40 -16.67
CA ILE A 249 35.99 -13.56 -15.81
C ILE A 249 35.27 -13.35 -14.49
N ALA A 250 34.54 -14.35 -14.02
CA ALA A 250 33.87 -14.33 -12.73
C ALA A 250 34.41 -15.45 -11.82
N ASP A 251 34.73 -15.11 -10.57
CA ASP A 251 34.90 -16.11 -9.51
C ASP A 251 33.52 -16.54 -9.00
N LEU A 252 33.16 -17.81 -9.19
CA LEU A 252 31.87 -18.37 -8.78
C LEU A 252 31.88 -18.99 -7.38
N LYS A 253 32.97 -18.89 -6.61
CA LYS A 253 33.01 -19.40 -5.22
C LYS A 253 32.06 -18.65 -4.29
N GLN A 254 31.68 -17.44 -4.64
CA GLN A 254 30.60 -16.68 -4.01
C GLN A 254 29.68 -16.16 -5.11
N VAL A 255 28.39 -16.27 -4.89
CA VAL A 255 27.37 -15.81 -5.84
C VAL A 255 26.40 -14.90 -5.13
N TRP A 256 25.74 -14.06 -5.91
CA TRP A 256 24.65 -13.24 -5.42
C TRP A 256 23.32 -13.94 -5.67
N VAL A 257 22.40 -13.80 -4.73
CA VAL A 257 21.02 -14.23 -4.92
C VAL A 257 20.16 -12.99 -4.91
N ASN A 258 19.70 -12.60 -6.10
CA ASN A 258 18.86 -11.42 -6.29
C ASN A 258 17.40 -11.83 -6.16
N LEU A 259 16.80 -11.48 -5.03
CA LEU A 259 15.40 -11.72 -4.69
C LEU A 259 14.57 -10.45 -4.92
N GLU A 260 13.29 -10.63 -5.17
CA GLU A 260 12.30 -9.57 -5.27
C GLU A 260 11.34 -9.63 -4.07
N ALA A 261 11.27 -8.54 -3.32
CA ALA A 261 10.34 -8.35 -2.22
C ALA A 261 9.26 -7.34 -2.59
N TYR A 262 8.01 -7.59 -2.18
CA TYR A 262 6.94 -6.60 -2.34
C TYR A 262 7.10 -5.45 -1.34
N GLU A 263 6.63 -4.26 -1.72
CA GLU A 263 6.69 -3.06 -0.88
C GLU A 263 6.09 -3.27 0.52
N ALA A 264 4.99 -4.02 0.61
CA ALA A 264 4.31 -4.33 1.88
C ALA A 264 5.14 -5.19 2.84
N ASP A 265 6.15 -5.92 2.34
CA ASP A 265 6.99 -6.80 3.13
C ASP A 265 8.31 -6.13 3.60
N LEU A 266 8.67 -4.97 3.03
CA LEU A 266 9.88 -4.23 3.38
C LEU A 266 10.05 -3.92 4.86
N PRO A 267 8.99 -3.61 5.65
CA PRO A 267 9.16 -3.38 7.08
C PRO A 267 9.79 -4.56 7.82
N PHE A 268 9.61 -5.79 7.30
CA PHE A 268 10.07 -7.05 7.88
C PHE A 268 11.42 -7.52 7.36
N LEU A 269 12.00 -6.81 6.39
CA LEU A 269 13.28 -7.14 5.78
C LEU A 269 14.34 -6.13 6.23
N LYS A 270 15.43 -6.63 6.81
CA LYS A 270 16.53 -5.84 7.36
C LYS A 270 17.86 -6.41 6.93
N TYR A 271 18.84 -5.52 6.82
CA TYR A 271 20.21 -5.87 6.50
C TYR A 271 20.76 -6.90 7.48
N GLY A 272 21.46 -7.91 6.97
CA GLY A 272 22.09 -8.94 7.80
C GLY A 272 21.18 -10.09 8.21
N GLN A 273 19.86 -10.07 7.93
CA GLN A 273 19.00 -11.21 8.24
C GLN A 273 19.43 -12.48 7.49
N ASP A 274 19.29 -13.62 8.16
CA ASP A 274 19.45 -14.93 7.55
C ASP A 274 18.22 -15.27 6.69
N VAL A 275 18.47 -15.75 5.49
CA VAL A 275 17.45 -16.14 4.51
C VAL A 275 17.69 -17.57 4.08
N GLU A 276 16.66 -18.39 4.17
CA GLU A 276 16.69 -19.75 3.64
C GLU A 276 16.08 -19.75 2.25
N PHE A 277 16.75 -20.38 1.29
CA PHE A 277 16.25 -20.50 -0.06
C PHE A 277 16.42 -21.91 -0.61
N SER A 278 15.54 -22.26 -1.53
CA SER A 278 15.50 -23.53 -2.22
C SER A 278 15.38 -23.31 -3.72
N MET A 279 15.77 -24.31 -4.50
CA MET A 279 15.67 -24.28 -5.95
C MET A 279 15.06 -25.57 -6.47
N GLU A 280 14.30 -25.46 -7.55
CA GLU A 280 13.68 -26.63 -8.18
C GLU A 280 14.70 -27.59 -8.76
N ALA A 281 15.88 -27.08 -9.17
CA ALA A 281 16.98 -27.89 -9.71
C ALA A 281 17.55 -28.89 -8.70
N TYR A 282 17.39 -28.66 -7.39
CA TYR A 282 17.87 -29.54 -6.32
C TYR A 282 16.80 -29.66 -5.22
N PRO A 283 15.73 -30.42 -5.46
CA PRO A 283 14.62 -30.54 -4.54
C PRO A 283 15.06 -31.15 -3.21
N GLY A 284 14.54 -30.62 -2.10
CA GLY A 284 14.88 -31.07 -0.74
C GLY A 284 16.18 -30.51 -0.15
N LYS A 285 17.00 -29.80 -0.94
CA LYS A 285 18.16 -29.06 -0.42
C LYS A 285 17.78 -27.62 -0.10
N THR A 286 18.10 -27.19 1.12
CA THR A 286 17.99 -25.79 1.54
C THR A 286 19.38 -25.16 1.59
N PHE A 287 19.45 -23.93 1.11
CA PHE A 287 20.63 -23.11 1.12
C PHE A 287 20.39 -21.91 2.02
N LYS A 288 21.46 -21.37 2.57
CA LYS A 288 21.41 -20.19 3.44
C LYS A 288 22.18 -19.06 2.80
N GLY A 289 21.59 -17.89 2.78
CA GLY A 289 22.23 -16.65 2.38
C GLY A 289 21.89 -15.56 3.38
N ARG A 290 22.64 -14.46 3.34
CA ARG A 290 22.42 -13.33 4.24
C ARG A 290 22.09 -12.08 3.45
N ILE A 291 21.11 -11.30 3.90
CA ILE A 291 20.74 -10.04 3.25
C ILE A 291 21.93 -9.09 3.29
N ALA A 292 22.49 -8.81 2.12
CA ALA A 292 23.66 -7.97 1.93
C ALA A 292 23.32 -6.59 1.40
N PHE A 293 22.17 -6.45 0.73
CA PHE A 293 21.73 -5.18 0.20
C PHE A 293 20.22 -5.21 -0.02
N ILE A 294 19.56 -4.13 0.37
CA ILE A 294 18.15 -3.87 0.06
C ILE A 294 18.15 -2.60 -0.77
N GLN A 295 17.62 -2.69 -1.99
CA GLN A 295 17.63 -1.58 -2.92
C GLN A 295 16.82 -0.38 -2.36
N PRO A 296 17.35 0.85 -2.40
CA PRO A 296 16.70 2.01 -1.77
C PRO A 296 15.53 2.59 -2.57
N PHE A 297 15.24 2.05 -3.74
CA PHE A 297 14.15 2.48 -4.62
C PHE A 297 13.32 1.29 -5.07
N VAL A 298 12.03 1.53 -5.28
CA VAL A 298 11.06 0.53 -5.75
C VAL A 298 11.05 0.51 -7.28
N ASN A 299 10.99 -0.67 -7.88
CA ASN A 299 10.74 -0.81 -9.30
C ASN A 299 9.28 -0.47 -9.60
N GLU A 300 9.05 0.58 -10.38
CA GLU A 300 7.70 1.10 -10.65
C GLU A 300 6.82 0.12 -11.45
N MET A 301 7.43 -0.72 -12.30
CA MET A 301 6.70 -1.68 -13.13
C MET A 301 6.25 -2.91 -12.32
N THR A 302 7.13 -3.47 -11.50
CA THR A 302 6.84 -4.69 -10.73
C THR A 302 6.32 -4.41 -9.32
N ARG A 303 6.45 -3.16 -8.83
CA ARG A 303 6.21 -2.76 -7.43
C ARG A 303 7.00 -3.61 -6.42
N THR A 304 8.18 -4.07 -6.84
CA THR A 304 9.12 -4.84 -6.02
C THR A 304 10.40 -4.08 -5.75
N VAL A 305 11.08 -4.48 -4.69
CA VAL A 305 12.41 -4.03 -4.31
C VAL A 305 13.36 -5.21 -4.40
N LYS A 306 14.53 -5.00 -5.02
CA LYS A 306 15.56 -6.04 -5.08
C LYS A 306 16.23 -6.18 -3.71
N VAL A 307 16.25 -7.40 -3.22
CA VAL A 307 16.95 -7.83 -2.00
C VAL A 307 18.05 -8.80 -2.42
N ARG A 308 19.30 -8.40 -2.25
CA ARG A 308 20.46 -9.20 -2.62
C ARG A 308 20.99 -9.95 -1.42
N LEU A 309 21.20 -11.24 -1.59
CA LEU A 309 21.90 -12.08 -0.63
C LEU A 309 23.31 -12.40 -1.10
N ASN A 310 24.23 -12.48 -0.15
CA ASN A 310 25.52 -13.11 -0.39
C ASN A 310 25.44 -14.59 0.00
N THR A 311 25.98 -15.48 -0.83
CA THR A 311 25.99 -16.91 -0.55
C THR A 311 27.27 -17.58 -1.05
N ALA A 312 27.86 -18.40 -0.18
CA ALA A 312 29.01 -19.22 -0.52
C ALA A 312 28.61 -20.36 -1.46
N ASN A 313 29.42 -20.61 -2.48
CA ASN A 313 29.21 -21.61 -3.52
C ASN A 313 30.47 -22.46 -3.72
N ARG A 314 30.95 -23.07 -2.63
CA ARG A 314 32.20 -23.85 -2.63
C ARG A 314 32.12 -25.08 -3.55
N ASP A 315 30.94 -25.69 -3.64
CA ASP A 315 30.70 -26.89 -4.43
C ASP A 315 30.37 -26.58 -5.91
N GLY A 316 30.26 -25.30 -6.29
CA GLY A 316 29.91 -24.89 -7.66
C GLY A 316 28.49 -25.28 -8.10
N ILE A 317 27.62 -25.64 -7.15
CA ILE A 317 26.24 -26.08 -7.40
C ILE A 317 25.36 -24.92 -7.84
N LEU A 318 25.57 -23.74 -7.24
CA LEU A 318 24.81 -22.52 -7.51
C LEU A 318 25.30 -21.89 -8.80
N LYS A 319 24.54 -22.04 -9.88
CA LYS A 319 24.88 -21.46 -11.19
C LYS A 319 24.09 -20.17 -11.42
N PRO A 320 24.74 -19.08 -11.85
CA PRO A 320 24.05 -17.86 -12.27
C PRO A 320 22.98 -18.16 -13.33
N GLY A 321 21.83 -17.50 -13.19
CA GLY A 321 20.63 -17.72 -14.00
C GLY A 321 19.63 -18.71 -13.42
N MET A 322 19.99 -19.51 -12.42
CA MET A 322 19.03 -20.39 -11.74
C MET A 322 17.99 -19.60 -10.94
N PHE A 323 16.74 -20.03 -11.01
CA PHE A 323 15.65 -19.49 -10.20
C PHE A 323 15.70 -20.04 -8.78
N VAL A 324 15.34 -19.18 -7.82
CA VAL A 324 15.26 -19.54 -6.41
C VAL A 324 13.96 -19.02 -5.80
N THR A 325 13.47 -19.78 -4.83
CA THR A 325 12.44 -19.32 -3.91
C THR A 325 13.06 -19.21 -2.52
N ALA A 326 12.87 -18.07 -1.88
CA ALA A 326 13.42 -17.77 -0.58
C ALA A 326 12.31 -17.46 0.43
N ALA A 327 12.56 -17.79 1.69
CA ALA A 327 11.70 -17.44 2.80
C ALA A 327 12.54 -16.81 3.92
N VAL A 328 12.08 -15.67 4.41
CA VAL A 328 12.61 -15.01 5.61
C VAL A 328 11.57 -15.14 6.70
N ARG A 329 11.98 -15.64 7.86
CA ARG A 329 11.14 -15.70 9.06
C ARG A 329 11.57 -14.60 10.01
N ALA A 330 10.69 -13.65 10.25
CA ALA A 330 10.90 -12.51 11.14
C ALA A 330 9.93 -12.60 12.31
N ARG A 331 10.44 -12.59 13.55
CA ARG A 331 9.61 -12.50 14.75
C ARG A 331 9.30 -11.04 15.04
N VAL A 332 8.01 -10.69 15.08
CA VAL A 332 7.55 -9.32 15.31
C VAL A 332 7.29 -9.10 16.80
N ALA A 333 7.99 -8.15 17.39
CA ALA A 333 7.82 -7.69 18.77
C ALA A 333 6.86 -6.48 18.85
N GLU A 334 6.58 -6.02 20.07
CA GLU A 334 5.81 -4.80 20.30
C GLU A 334 6.44 -3.59 19.55
N ASN A 335 5.59 -2.72 18.97
CA ASN A 335 5.96 -1.61 18.09
C ASN A 335 6.53 -1.99 16.71
N GLY A 336 6.36 -3.24 16.26
CA GLY A 336 6.74 -3.67 14.92
C GLY A 336 8.25 -3.90 14.73
N LYS A 337 9.02 -3.93 15.83
CA LYS A 337 10.45 -4.29 15.79
C LYS A 337 10.61 -5.76 15.43
N ILE A 338 11.70 -6.09 14.75
CA ILE A 338 12.00 -7.47 14.35
C ILE A 338 13.05 -8.05 15.27
N ILE A 339 12.74 -9.19 15.88
CA ILE A 339 13.70 -10.00 16.61
C ILE A 339 14.24 -11.06 15.65
N THR A 340 15.55 -11.02 15.44
CA THR A 340 16.28 -12.10 14.74
C THR A 340 17.25 -12.72 15.75
N PRO A 341 16.99 -13.93 16.28
CA PRO A 341 17.79 -14.53 17.34
C PRO A 341 19.29 -14.64 17.00
N SER A 342 19.64 -14.81 15.72
CA SER A 342 21.05 -14.88 15.28
C SER A 342 21.81 -13.55 15.36
N LEU A 343 21.10 -12.42 15.46
CA LEU A 343 21.67 -11.07 15.45
C LEU A 343 21.47 -10.29 16.76
N ALA A 344 20.65 -10.79 17.67
CA ALA A 344 20.37 -10.11 18.94
C ALA A 344 21.67 -9.87 19.75
N GLY A 345 21.95 -8.61 20.10
CA GLY A 345 23.14 -8.22 20.85
C GLY A 345 24.47 -8.33 20.08
N LYS A 346 24.43 -8.56 18.76
CA LYS A 346 25.63 -8.70 17.92
C LYS A 346 25.99 -7.39 17.23
N TRP A 347 27.24 -7.32 16.78
CA TRP A 347 27.82 -6.21 16.03
C TRP A 347 28.09 -6.65 14.59
N ILE A 348 27.56 -5.92 13.62
CA ILE A 348 27.55 -6.26 12.19
C ILE A 348 28.33 -5.19 11.42
N SER A 349 29.09 -5.57 10.39
CA SER A 349 29.68 -4.58 9.48
C SER A 349 28.61 -4.00 8.55
N PRO A 350 28.53 -2.67 8.36
CA PRO A 350 27.60 -2.05 7.40
C PRO A 350 27.83 -2.46 5.94
N MET A 351 29.05 -2.92 5.62
CA MET A 351 29.46 -3.27 4.25
C MET A 351 29.60 -4.78 4.05
N HIS A 352 29.90 -5.53 5.11
CA HIS A 352 30.15 -6.98 5.04
C HIS A 352 29.19 -7.72 5.97
N PRO A 353 27.99 -8.12 5.50
CA PRO A 353 26.95 -8.67 6.36
C PRO A 353 27.36 -9.99 7.01
N GLU A 354 28.35 -10.68 6.44
CA GLU A 354 28.87 -11.95 6.95
C GLU A 354 29.82 -11.78 8.15
N ILE A 355 30.29 -10.55 8.43
CA ILE A 355 31.16 -10.25 9.56
C ILE A 355 30.30 -9.81 10.75
N ILE A 356 30.21 -10.71 11.72
CA ILE A 356 29.43 -10.52 12.95
C ILE A 356 30.33 -10.83 14.14
N LYS A 357 30.34 -9.93 15.12
CA LYS A 357 31.11 -10.11 16.36
C LYS A 357 30.20 -9.91 17.57
N ASP A 358 30.57 -10.53 18.69
CA ASP A 358 29.83 -10.39 19.95
C ASP A 358 30.09 -9.05 20.66
N LYS A 359 31.15 -8.34 20.25
CA LYS A 359 31.63 -7.12 20.89
C LYS A 359 31.82 -6.02 19.84
N PRO A 360 31.76 -4.74 20.26
CA PRO A 360 32.19 -3.64 19.42
C PRO A 360 33.62 -3.89 18.93
N GLY A 361 33.89 -3.52 17.69
CA GLY A 361 35.17 -3.77 17.07
C GLY A 361 35.20 -3.27 15.63
N ILE A 362 36.19 -3.75 14.89
CA ILE A 362 36.44 -3.37 13.50
C ILE A 362 36.16 -4.56 12.58
N CYS A 363 35.69 -4.30 11.36
CA CYS A 363 35.51 -5.30 10.32
C CYS A 363 36.86 -5.79 9.78
N ASP A 364 37.00 -7.11 9.61
CA ASP A 364 38.26 -7.73 9.15
C ASP A 364 38.54 -7.54 7.64
N ILE A 365 37.56 -7.02 6.88
CA ILE A 365 37.65 -6.84 5.43
C ILE A 365 37.86 -5.37 5.05
N CYS A 366 37.06 -4.46 5.60
CA CYS A 366 37.13 -3.02 5.26
C CYS A 366 37.68 -2.12 6.36
N GLU A 367 38.05 -2.67 7.51
CA GLU A 367 38.61 -1.90 8.62
C GLU A 367 37.70 -0.80 9.19
N MET A 368 36.39 -0.82 8.85
CA MET A 368 35.40 0.10 9.41
C MET A 368 34.86 -0.39 10.75
N PRO A 369 34.45 0.51 11.66
CA PRO A 369 33.77 0.15 12.90
C PRO A 369 32.50 -0.67 12.63
N LEU A 370 32.30 -1.71 13.42
CA LEU A 370 31.05 -2.46 13.43
C LEU A 370 29.94 -1.62 14.06
N VAL A 371 28.70 -1.84 13.62
CA VAL A 371 27.51 -1.21 14.19
C VAL A 371 26.68 -2.26 14.94
N SER A 372 25.97 -1.85 15.98
CA SER A 372 25.13 -2.78 16.72
C SER A 372 23.91 -3.19 15.89
N ALA A 373 23.44 -4.43 16.02
CA ALA A 373 22.24 -4.89 15.32
C ALA A 373 21.01 -4.03 15.65
N GLU A 374 20.95 -3.46 16.86
CA GLU A 374 19.84 -2.60 17.28
C GLU A 374 19.76 -1.32 16.45
N SER A 375 20.91 -0.75 16.06
CA SER A 375 20.97 0.43 15.19
C SER A 375 20.44 0.17 13.77
N LEU A 376 20.44 -1.09 13.34
CA LEU A 376 19.92 -1.54 12.05
C LEU A 376 18.43 -1.93 12.10
N GLY A 377 17.76 -1.69 13.24
CA GLY A 377 16.33 -1.93 13.42
C GLY A 377 16.00 -3.33 13.96
N PHE A 378 16.98 -4.08 14.47
CA PHE A 378 16.72 -5.32 15.20
C PHE A 378 16.40 -5.04 16.66
N ALA A 379 15.58 -5.91 17.25
CA ALA A 379 15.36 -5.96 18.68
C ALA A 379 16.19 -7.09 19.30
N GLU A 380 16.75 -6.84 20.48
CA GLU A 380 17.30 -7.90 21.34
C GLU A 380 16.19 -8.93 21.66
N ASP A 381 16.55 -10.21 21.64
CA ASP A 381 15.67 -11.30 22.10
C ASP A 381 15.63 -11.35 23.64
N ASN A 382 15.18 -10.25 24.24
CA ASN A 382 14.99 -10.10 25.68
C ASN A 382 13.52 -9.71 25.94
N PRO A 383 12.71 -10.60 26.53
CA PRO A 383 11.31 -10.33 26.84
C PRO A 383 11.09 -9.12 27.77
N GLU A 384 12.05 -8.76 28.62
CA GLU A 384 11.93 -7.59 29.50
C GLU A 384 12.08 -6.27 28.72
N LYS A 385 12.96 -6.23 27.71
CA LYS A 385 13.19 -5.04 26.89
C LYS A 385 12.26 -4.97 25.68
N ASN A 386 11.90 -6.11 25.10
CA ASN A 386 11.05 -6.23 23.92
C ASN A 386 9.92 -7.23 24.21
N PRO A 387 8.89 -6.80 24.98
CA PRO A 387 7.80 -7.68 25.35
C PRO A 387 7.00 -8.13 24.12
N PRO A 388 6.33 -9.29 24.21
CA PRO A 388 5.44 -9.74 23.16
C PRO A 388 4.27 -8.74 22.98
N PRO A 389 3.88 -8.43 21.72
CA PRO A 389 2.78 -7.52 21.45
C PRO A 389 1.46 -8.11 21.96
N LEU A 390 0.48 -7.24 22.25
CA LEU A 390 -0.89 -7.67 22.51
C LEU A 390 -1.51 -8.21 21.22
N THR A 391 -2.10 -9.41 21.29
CA THR A 391 -2.67 -10.09 20.12
C THR A 391 -4.10 -10.52 20.38
N ILE A 392 -4.89 -10.51 19.32
CA ILE A 392 -6.25 -11.06 19.27
C ILE A 392 -6.37 -12.00 18.08
N PRO A 393 -7.27 -12.99 18.10
CA PRO A 393 -7.51 -13.82 16.92
C PRO A 393 -7.92 -12.97 15.71
N SER A 394 -7.44 -13.34 14.52
CA SER A 394 -7.67 -12.60 13.26
C SER A 394 -9.15 -12.48 12.87
N THR A 395 -10.01 -13.35 13.42
CA THR A 395 -11.46 -13.33 13.19
C THR A 395 -12.22 -12.32 14.06
N ALA A 396 -11.60 -11.81 15.13
CA ALA A 396 -12.24 -10.87 16.05
C ALA A 396 -12.50 -9.47 15.45
N PRO A 397 -11.52 -8.81 14.80
CA PRO A 397 -11.73 -7.45 14.29
C PRO A 397 -12.63 -7.43 13.05
N LEU A 398 -13.58 -6.50 13.07
CA LEU A 398 -14.38 -6.12 11.92
C LEU A 398 -13.75 -4.91 11.24
N LEU A 399 -13.32 -5.07 9.99
CA LEU A 399 -12.59 -4.05 9.23
C LEU A 399 -13.57 -3.19 8.41
N THR A 400 -13.51 -1.87 8.59
CA THR A 400 -14.27 -0.88 7.80
C THR A 400 -13.32 0.11 7.14
N GLY A 401 -12.85 -0.22 5.94
CA GLY A 401 -11.84 0.56 5.24
C GLY A 401 -10.55 0.64 6.06
N LYS A 402 -10.31 1.79 6.72
CA LYS A 402 -9.11 2.04 7.55
C LYS A 402 -9.30 1.79 9.04
N ARG A 403 -10.53 1.52 9.51
CA ARG A 403 -10.83 1.33 10.94
C ARG A 403 -11.05 -0.14 11.24
N ALA A 404 -10.75 -0.53 12.46
CA ALA A 404 -11.07 -1.84 12.99
C ALA A 404 -11.92 -1.69 14.26
N ILE A 405 -13.04 -2.41 14.33
CA ILE A 405 -13.89 -2.47 15.52
C ILE A 405 -13.84 -3.89 16.07
N VAL A 406 -13.67 -4.00 17.39
CA VAL A 406 -13.68 -5.27 18.12
C VAL A 406 -14.74 -5.18 19.20
N TYR A 407 -15.53 -6.23 19.35
CA TYR A 407 -16.50 -6.36 20.44
C TYR A 407 -15.85 -7.07 21.63
N VAL A 408 -15.91 -6.44 22.80
CA VAL A 408 -15.32 -6.94 24.06
C VAL A 408 -16.43 -7.33 25.02
N ALA A 409 -16.37 -8.52 25.59
CA ALA A 409 -17.28 -8.93 26.65
C ALA A 409 -16.97 -8.15 27.93
N VAL A 410 -17.95 -7.41 28.46
CA VAL A 410 -17.75 -6.54 29.62
C VAL A 410 -17.54 -7.38 30.89
N PRO A 411 -16.41 -7.22 31.60
CA PRO A 411 -16.15 -7.98 32.83
C PRO A 411 -17.27 -7.81 33.86
N GLY A 412 -17.76 -8.93 34.41
CA GLY A 412 -18.81 -8.95 35.42
C GLY A 412 -20.24 -8.73 34.90
N LYS A 413 -20.45 -8.45 33.61
CA LYS A 413 -21.78 -8.31 32.99
C LYS A 413 -21.97 -9.36 31.88
N GLN A 414 -22.65 -10.46 32.20
CA GLN A 414 -22.94 -11.50 31.20
C GLN A 414 -23.90 -10.99 30.10
N GLY A 415 -23.62 -11.33 28.84
CA GLY A 415 -24.42 -10.92 27.68
C GLY A 415 -24.27 -9.46 27.28
N VAL A 416 -23.30 -8.73 27.84
CA VAL A 416 -23.02 -7.33 27.49
C VAL A 416 -21.70 -7.24 26.74
N TYR A 417 -21.76 -6.65 25.54
CA TYR A 417 -20.63 -6.50 24.64
C TYR A 417 -20.41 -5.04 24.29
N GLU A 418 -19.17 -4.57 24.40
CA GLU A 418 -18.79 -3.20 24.09
C GLU A 418 -18.04 -3.14 22.76
N GLY A 419 -18.55 -2.37 21.80
CA GLY A 419 -17.87 -2.10 20.54
C GLY A 419 -16.78 -1.06 20.72
N ARG A 420 -15.51 -1.47 20.58
CA ARG A 420 -14.34 -0.59 20.70
C ARG A 420 -13.60 -0.49 19.37
N GLU A 421 -13.20 0.72 19.03
CA GLU A 421 -12.29 0.94 17.91
C GLU A 421 -10.86 0.64 18.34
N VAL A 422 -10.16 -0.16 17.54
CA VAL A 422 -8.80 -0.60 17.82
C VAL A 422 -7.89 -0.23 16.67
N LYS A 423 -6.64 0.07 16.99
CA LYS A 423 -5.59 0.23 15.98
C LYS A 423 -4.86 -1.10 15.83
N LEU A 424 -4.97 -1.71 14.67
CA LEU A 424 -4.30 -2.97 14.36
C LEU A 424 -2.94 -2.71 13.72
N GLY A 425 -1.96 -3.53 14.09
CA GLY A 425 -0.66 -3.62 13.45
C GLY A 425 -0.60 -4.80 12.48
N TYR A 426 0.56 -5.43 12.39
CA TYR A 426 0.75 -6.64 11.60
C TYR A 426 -0.23 -7.75 12.00
N SER A 427 -0.80 -8.43 11.00
CA SER A 427 -1.70 -9.57 11.19
C SER A 427 -1.22 -10.76 10.35
N ASN A 428 -1.21 -11.95 10.95
CA ASN A 428 -1.02 -13.21 10.23
C ASN A 428 -2.37 -13.93 10.06
N ARG A 429 -2.36 -15.20 9.66
CA ARG A 429 -3.62 -15.95 9.44
C ARG A 429 -4.43 -16.15 10.73
N ASP A 430 -3.75 -16.27 11.86
CA ASP A 430 -4.37 -16.72 13.11
C ASP A 430 -4.61 -15.57 14.09
N TYR A 431 -3.74 -14.56 14.09
CA TYR A 431 -3.73 -13.47 15.06
C TYR A 431 -3.40 -12.11 14.42
N SER A 432 -3.93 -11.06 15.04
CA SER A 432 -3.69 -9.66 14.73
C SER A 432 -3.05 -8.96 15.92
N ILE A 433 -2.00 -8.17 15.67
CA ILE A 433 -1.40 -7.31 16.69
C ILE A 433 -2.32 -6.11 16.94
N VAL A 434 -2.52 -5.78 18.21
CA VAL A 434 -3.27 -4.61 18.66
C VAL A 434 -2.27 -3.57 19.18
N GLU A 435 -2.17 -2.43 18.49
CA GLU A 435 -1.33 -1.31 18.91
C GLU A 435 -2.00 -0.46 19.98
N SER A 436 -3.32 -0.30 19.90
CA SER A 436 -4.11 0.44 20.89
C SER A 436 -5.60 0.05 20.86
N GLY A 437 -6.29 0.28 21.98
CA GLY A 437 -7.75 0.12 22.10
C GLY A 437 -8.21 -1.07 22.96
N LEU A 438 -7.30 -1.99 23.32
CA LEU A 438 -7.57 -3.15 24.18
C LEU A 438 -6.53 -3.30 25.28
N ARG A 439 -6.88 -4.05 26.31
CA ARG A 439 -5.98 -4.45 27.41
C ARG A 439 -5.80 -5.95 27.43
N GLU A 440 -4.68 -6.38 28.00
CA GLU A 440 -4.41 -7.79 28.21
C GLU A 440 -5.46 -8.43 29.14
N GLY A 441 -5.90 -9.64 28.78
CA GLY A 441 -6.92 -10.40 29.50
C GLY A 441 -8.36 -10.03 29.15
N GLU A 442 -8.61 -9.00 28.33
CA GLU A 442 -9.96 -8.68 27.86
C GLU A 442 -10.47 -9.74 26.88
N ASN A 443 -11.70 -10.22 27.08
CA ASN A 443 -12.30 -11.24 26.22
C ASN A 443 -12.93 -10.60 24.98
N VAL A 444 -12.33 -10.82 23.82
CA VAL A 444 -12.81 -10.33 22.53
C VAL A 444 -13.69 -11.36 21.84
N VAL A 445 -14.72 -10.92 21.14
CA VAL A 445 -15.62 -11.79 20.38
C VAL A 445 -14.94 -12.25 19.10
N VAL A 446 -14.74 -13.56 18.96
CA VAL A 446 -14.10 -14.19 17.79
C VAL A 446 -15.11 -14.77 16.80
N ARG A 447 -16.33 -15.08 17.27
CA ARG A 447 -17.45 -15.59 16.48
C ARG A 447 -18.73 -14.88 16.90
N GLY A 448 -19.56 -14.51 15.93
CA GLY A 448 -20.81 -13.77 16.18
C GLY A 448 -20.63 -12.25 16.25
N ASN A 449 -19.41 -11.72 16.07
CA ASN A 449 -19.10 -10.29 16.02
C ASN A 449 -19.96 -9.51 15.02
N PHE A 450 -20.19 -10.03 13.81
CA PHE A 450 -21.05 -9.38 12.81
C PHE A 450 -22.53 -9.30 13.25
N LYS A 451 -23.03 -10.33 13.94
CA LYS A 451 -24.42 -10.33 14.47
C LYS A 451 -24.57 -9.31 15.60
N ILE A 452 -23.55 -9.19 16.45
CA ILE A 452 -23.50 -8.17 17.50
C ILE A 452 -23.45 -6.77 16.87
N ASP A 453 -22.65 -6.57 15.82
CA ASP A 453 -22.57 -5.30 15.11
C ASP A 453 -23.89 -4.90 14.44
N SER A 454 -24.55 -5.86 13.81
CA SER A 454 -25.87 -5.65 13.21
C SER A 454 -26.90 -5.23 14.28
N ALA A 455 -26.87 -5.87 15.45
CA ALA A 455 -27.73 -5.47 16.57
C ALA A 455 -27.38 -4.07 17.10
N ALA A 456 -26.07 -3.75 17.21
CA ALA A 456 -25.61 -2.41 17.59
C ALA A 456 -26.15 -1.34 16.63
N GLN A 457 -26.06 -1.61 15.32
CA GLN A 457 -26.56 -0.72 14.27
C GLN A 457 -28.07 -0.53 14.35
N ILE A 458 -28.85 -1.60 14.53
CA ILE A 458 -30.32 -1.53 14.67
C ILE A 458 -30.71 -0.69 15.91
N LEU A 459 -29.95 -0.83 17.00
CA LEU A 459 -30.15 -0.08 18.23
C LEU A 459 -29.59 1.35 18.16
N GLY A 460 -29.03 1.77 17.02
CA GLY A 460 -28.44 3.09 16.84
C GLY A 460 -27.21 3.33 17.72
N LYS A 461 -26.56 2.26 18.20
CA LYS A 461 -25.32 2.29 19.00
C LYS A 461 -24.10 2.38 18.11
N ARG A 462 -22.92 2.58 18.72
CA ARG A 462 -21.65 2.60 17.99
C ARG A 462 -21.44 1.26 17.29
N SER A 463 -21.20 1.30 15.99
CA SER A 463 -21.08 0.13 15.09
C SER A 463 -20.10 0.44 13.97
N MET A 464 -19.91 -0.51 13.05
CA MET A 464 -19.17 -0.29 11.81
C MET A 464 -19.60 0.96 11.03
N ILE A 465 -20.89 1.29 11.08
CA ILE A 465 -21.49 2.37 10.29
C ILE A 465 -21.72 3.65 11.11
N ASN A 466 -22.02 3.55 12.41
CA ASN A 466 -22.48 4.67 13.23
C ASN A 466 -21.40 5.18 14.22
N THR A 467 -21.07 6.47 14.20
CA THR A 467 -20.01 7.08 15.05
C THR A 467 -20.50 8.24 15.93
N ASP A 468 -19.79 8.48 17.04
CA ASP A 468 -20.05 9.57 17.98
C ASP A 468 -19.96 10.98 17.34
N SER A 469 -19.24 11.12 16.22
CA SER A 469 -19.04 12.39 15.51
C SER A 469 -20.29 12.92 14.80
N GLU A 470 -21.29 12.07 14.51
CA GLU A 470 -22.59 12.52 13.97
C GLU A 470 -23.59 12.90 15.08
N ASN A 471 -23.46 12.30 16.27
CA ASN A 471 -24.32 12.63 17.42
C ASN A 471 -24.11 14.10 17.90
N ASN A 472 -22.88 14.62 17.84
CA ASN A 472 -22.60 16.01 18.21
C ASN A 472 -23.13 17.07 17.22
N ARG A 473 -23.48 16.68 15.99
CA ARG A 473 -24.16 17.59 15.03
C ARG A 473 -25.66 17.69 15.29
N ALA A 474 -26.27 16.68 15.91
CA ALA A 474 -27.69 16.69 16.26
C ALA A 474 -27.95 17.55 17.51
N GLU A 475 -27.05 17.54 18.51
CA GLU A 475 -27.24 18.30 19.75
C GLU A 475 -26.94 19.82 19.61
N THR A 476 -26.16 20.22 18.62
CA THR A 476 -25.90 21.66 18.35
C THR A 476 -27.00 22.35 17.53
N ALA A 477 -28.03 21.61 17.10
CA ALA A 477 -29.13 22.14 16.30
C ALA A 477 -30.33 22.64 17.13
N GLU A 478 -30.39 22.39 18.45
CA GLU A 478 -31.62 22.63 19.23
C GLU A 478 -31.71 23.99 19.95
N HIS A 479 -30.71 24.86 19.90
CA HIS A 479 -30.80 26.21 20.49
C HIS A 479 -30.32 27.30 19.53
N ARG A 480 -31.05 27.50 18.43
CA ARG A 480 -31.13 28.82 17.79
C ARG A 480 -32.59 29.11 17.46
N LYS A 481 -33.20 29.97 18.28
CA LYS A 481 -34.43 30.68 17.91
C LYS A 481 -34.22 31.29 16.52
N PRO A 482 -35.17 31.16 15.57
CA PRO A 482 -35.06 31.83 14.30
C PRO A 482 -35.25 33.32 14.56
N ASP A 483 -34.14 34.07 14.61
CA ASP A 483 -34.21 35.50 14.43
C ASP A 483 -34.68 35.76 13.00
N GLU A 484 -35.81 36.43 12.97
CA GLU A 484 -36.55 36.96 11.85
C GLU A 484 -35.63 37.77 10.92
N LYS A 485 -35.02 37.12 9.91
CA LYS A 485 -34.40 37.80 8.76
C LYS A 485 -34.56 36.98 7.48
N LYS A 486 -35.64 37.30 6.77
CA LYS A 486 -35.88 37.18 5.32
C LYS A 486 -35.34 35.93 4.61
N GLN A 487 -36.26 35.00 4.34
CA GLN A 487 -36.21 34.19 3.12
C GLN A 487 -35.97 35.08 1.89
N PRO A 488 -35.08 34.70 0.96
CA PRO A 488 -35.25 35.08 -0.43
C PRO A 488 -36.28 34.11 -1.04
N SER A 489 -37.41 34.70 -1.40
CA SER A 489 -38.44 34.15 -2.27
C SER A 489 -37.89 33.48 -3.53
N ALA A 490 -38.72 32.60 -4.08
CA ALA A 490 -38.57 31.98 -5.38
C ALA A 490 -38.11 32.93 -6.52
N SER A 491 -37.53 32.30 -7.55
CA SER A 491 -37.47 32.76 -8.95
C SER A 491 -36.44 33.82 -9.31
N SER A 492 -35.28 33.37 -9.77
CA SER A 492 -34.62 34.00 -10.92
C SER A 492 -34.32 32.92 -11.94
N PRO A 493 -34.68 33.09 -13.22
CA PRO A 493 -34.26 32.18 -14.28
C PRO A 493 -32.73 32.02 -14.27
N LEU A 494 -32.24 30.83 -14.63
CA LEU A 494 -30.81 30.66 -14.89
C LEU A 494 -30.40 31.70 -15.96
N PRO A 495 -29.32 32.47 -15.75
CA PRO A 495 -28.85 33.45 -16.72
C PRO A 495 -28.61 32.80 -18.09
N ASP A 496 -28.99 33.51 -19.15
CA ASP A 496 -28.68 33.07 -20.51
C ASP A 496 -27.16 32.95 -20.69
N GLY A 497 -26.70 31.77 -21.10
CA GLY A 497 -25.27 31.46 -21.30
C GLY A 497 -24.52 30.89 -20.08
N LEU A 498 -25.16 30.75 -18.91
CA LEU A 498 -24.51 30.15 -17.72
C LEU A 498 -24.12 28.68 -17.96
N LEU A 499 -25.07 27.88 -18.47
CA LEU A 499 -24.84 26.46 -18.75
C LEU A 499 -23.78 26.26 -19.84
N ASP A 500 -23.71 27.16 -20.82
CA ASP A 500 -22.70 27.10 -21.87
C ASP A 500 -21.30 27.33 -21.32
N SER A 501 -21.14 28.37 -20.51
CA SER A 501 -19.86 28.66 -19.84
C SER A 501 -19.47 27.52 -18.88
N TYR A 502 -20.45 26.92 -18.19
CA TYR A 502 -20.22 25.77 -17.31
C TYR A 502 -19.77 24.52 -18.09
N PHE A 503 -20.44 24.18 -19.19
CA PHE A 503 -20.07 23.02 -20.02
C PHE A 503 -18.70 23.19 -20.68
N GLU A 504 -18.39 24.38 -21.21
CA GLU A 504 -17.08 24.66 -21.79
C GLU A 504 -15.95 24.66 -20.74
N THR A 505 -16.27 25.03 -19.49
CA THR A 505 -15.34 24.87 -18.36
C THR A 505 -15.09 23.39 -18.04
N GLY A 506 -16.15 22.57 -17.97
CA GLY A 506 -16.05 21.13 -17.75
C GLY A 506 -15.25 20.41 -18.84
N LYS A 507 -15.49 20.74 -20.12
CA LYS A 507 -14.74 20.19 -21.26
C LYS A 507 -13.26 20.58 -21.23
N ALA A 508 -12.93 21.82 -20.82
CA ALA A 508 -11.55 22.24 -20.68
C ALA A 508 -10.83 21.47 -19.56
N LEU A 509 -11.51 21.23 -18.43
CA LEU A 509 -10.98 20.39 -17.33
C LEU A 509 -10.85 18.92 -17.70
N PHE A 510 -11.73 18.41 -18.56
CA PHE A 510 -11.63 17.06 -19.13
C PHE A 510 -10.40 16.90 -20.03
N ARG A 511 -10.01 17.97 -20.75
CA ARG A 511 -8.83 17.99 -21.63
C ARG A 511 -7.53 18.42 -20.94
N ASP A 512 -7.51 18.46 -19.61
CA ASP A 512 -6.39 18.97 -18.79
C ASP A 512 -5.94 20.40 -19.18
N ASN A 513 -6.81 21.20 -19.79
CA ASN A 513 -6.49 22.54 -20.25
C ASN A 513 -6.90 23.59 -19.22
N LEU A 514 -6.00 23.86 -18.27
CA LEU A 514 -6.22 24.84 -17.20
C LEU A 514 -6.49 26.25 -17.75
N LYS A 515 -5.79 26.67 -18.81
CA LYS A 515 -5.91 28.02 -19.37
C LYS A 515 -7.32 28.29 -19.91
N ASP A 516 -7.88 27.35 -20.66
CA ASP A 516 -9.23 27.47 -21.18
C ASP A 516 -10.28 27.29 -20.08
N ALA A 517 -10.02 26.44 -19.07
CA ALA A 517 -10.90 26.28 -17.92
C ALA A 517 -11.02 27.59 -17.11
N LEU A 518 -9.90 28.28 -16.84
CA LEU A 518 -9.91 29.58 -16.14
C LEU A 518 -10.62 30.67 -16.95
N LYS A 519 -10.36 30.71 -18.27
CA LYS A 519 -11.02 31.65 -19.19
C LYS A 519 -12.53 31.44 -19.21
N ASN A 520 -13.00 30.21 -19.40
CA ASN A 520 -14.43 29.88 -19.43
C ASN A 520 -15.09 30.09 -18.05
N ALA A 521 -14.38 29.79 -16.96
CA ALA A 521 -14.84 30.04 -15.60
C ALA A 521 -14.99 31.54 -15.28
N SER A 522 -14.23 32.42 -15.92
CA SER A 522 -14.38 33.88 -15.75
C SER A 522 -15.67 34.42 -16.37
N ALA A 523 -16.27 33.68 -17.31
CA ALA A 523 -17.55 34.02 -17.94
C ALA A 523 -18.78 33.48 -17.17
N LEU A 524 -18.57 32.66 -16.13
CA LEU A 524 -19.64 32.22 -15.24
C LEU A 524 -20.18 33.39 -14.41
N ASP A 525 -21.49 33.37 -14.14
CA ASP A 525 -22.16 34.34 -13.26
C ASP A 525 -21.40 34.47 -11.93
N ARG A 526 -21.27 35.70 -11.42
CA ARG A 526 -20.52 36.04 -10.20
C ARG A 526 -20.97 35.25 -8.97
N ARG A 527 -22.21 34.73 -8.97
CA ARG A 527 -22.74 33.82 -7.93
C ARG A 527 -22.00 32.47 -7.87
N TYR A 528 -21.40 32.05 -8.98
CA TYR A 528 -20.68 30.79 -9.13
C TYR A 528 -19.16 31.01 -9.29
N SER A 529 -18.72 32.17 -9.76
CA SER A 529 -17.31 32.44 -10.09
C SER A 529 -16.60 33.47 -9.20
N THR A 530 -15.82 32.98 -8.25
CA THR A 530 -14.73 33.76 -7.63
C THR A 530 -13.47 32.93 -7.37
N LYS A 531 -13.61 31.64 -7.04
CA LYS A 531 -12.48 30.77 -6.69
C LYS A 531 -11.90 29.97 -7.87
N LEU A 532 -12.75 29.51 -8.80
CA LEU A 532 -12.29 28.70 -9.94
C LEU A 532 -11.41 29.51 -10.90
N SER A 533 -11.80 30.74 -11.23
CA SER A 533 -11.08 31.64 -12.14
C SER A 533 -9.69 32.08 -11.65
N HIS A 534 -9.36 31.81 -10.38
CA HIS A 534 -8.08 32.12 -9.75
C HIS A 534 -7.33 30.85 -9.29
N ALA A 535 -7.75 29.66 -9.73
CA ALA A 535 -7.09 28.42 -9.35
C ALA A 535 -5.65 28.36 -9.90
N LYS A 536 -4.70 27.94 -9.05
CA LYS A 536 -3.27 27.90 -9.38
C LYS A 536 -2.85 26.63 -10.12
N ASP A 537 -3.63 25.55 -10.01
CA ASP A 537 -3.36 24.24 -10.60
C ASP A 537 -4.66 23.50 -10.97
N LEU A 538 -4.53 22.42 -11.75
CA LEU A 538 -5.67 21.60 -12.21
C LEU A 538 -6.44 20.96 -11.05
N LYS A 539 -5.75 20.57 -9.96
CA LYS A 539 -6.38 19.94 -8.80
C LYS A 539 -7.35 20.91 -8.13
N SER A 540 -6.86 22.11 -7.81
CA SER A 540 -7.64 23.21 -7.24
C SER A 540 -8.77 23.63 -8.17
N ALA A 541 -8.54 23.64 -9.49
CA ALA A 541 -9.58 23.95 -10.46
C ALA A 541 -10.70 22.89 -10.45
N ARG A 542 -10.36 21.61 -10.39
CA ARG A 542 -11.34 20.51 -10.30
C ARG A 542 -12.16 20.56 -9.03
N GLU A 543 -11.53 20.79 -7.88
CA GLU A 543 -12.21 20.92 -6.59
C GLU A 543 -13.22 22.08 -6.59
N ASN A 544 -12.80 23.24 -7.10
CA ASN A 544 -13.69 24.39 -7.21
C ASN A 544 -14.84 24.16 -8.22
N PHE A 545 -14.57 23.45 -9.32
CA PHE A 545 -15.60 23.04 -10.28
C PHE A 545 -16.62 22.06 -9.66
N GLY A 546 -16.18 21.15 -8.79
CA GLY A 546 -17.05 20.27 -8.01
C GLY A 546 -18.05 21.05 -7.15
N LEU A 547 -17.60 22.10 -6.46
CA LEU A 547 -18.46 22.97 -5.65
C LEU A 547 -19.51 23.71 -6.50
N ILE A 548 -19.11 24.21 -7.67
CA ILE A 548 -20.03 24.86 -8.62
C ILE A 548 -21.08 23.86 -9.12
N SER A 549 -20.66 22.63 -9.40
CA SER A 549 -21.52 21.55 -9.92
C SER A 549 -22.60 21.14 -8.91
N LEU A 550 -22.24 21.01 -7.62
CA LEU A 550 -23.19 20.71 -6.55
C LEU A 550 -24.26 21.79 -6.43
N ARG A 551 -23.84 23.06 -6.38
CA ARG A 551 -24.75 24.20 -6.27
C ARG A 551 -25.68 24.32 -7.47
N LEU A 552 -25.14 24.18 -8.68
CA LEU A 552 -25.93 24.24 -9.91
C LEU A 552 -26.95 23.10 -9.98
N ASN A 553 -26.59 21.92 -9.48
CA ASN A 553 -27.51 20.79 -9.40
C ASN A 553 -28.64 21.00 -8.37
N GLU A 554 -28.35 21.62 -7.21
CA GLU A 554 -29.38 22.01 -6.25
C GLU A 554 -30.37 23.02 -6.85
N GLU A 555 -29.87 24.05 -7.55
CA GLU A 555 -30.73 25.05 -8.22
C GLU A 555 -31.58 24.46 -9.35
N LEU A 556 -31.06 23.47 -10.09
CA LEU A 556 -31.80 22.75 -11.14
C LEU A 556 -32.82 21.74 -10.60
N SER A 557 -32.51 21.09 -9.47
CA SER A 557 -33.40 20.12 -8.83
C SER A 557 -34.70 20.78 -8.33
N GLY A 558 -34.63 22.05 -7.93
CA GLY A 558 -35.79 22.85 -7.52
C GLY A 558 -36.57 23.52 -8.66
N ASN A 559 -36.08 23.50 -9.91
CA ASN A 559 -36.61 24.35 -11.00
C ASN A 559 -36.52 23.69 -12.39
N ARG A 560 -37.07 22.48 -12.52
CA ARG A 560 -36.98 21.61 -13.73
C ARG A 560 -37.52 22.23 -15.04
N GLY A 561 -38.32 23.29 -14.98
CA GLY A 561 -39.01 23.87 -16.14
C GLY A 561 -38.24 24.93 -16.95
N ASN A 562 -37.03 25.32 -16.55
CA ASN A 562 -36.32 26.50 -17.11
C ASN A 562 -35.08 26.18 -17.97
N VAL A 563 -34.87 24.92 -18.35
CA VAL A 563 -33.71 24.53 -19.16
C VAL A 563 -34.06 24.55 -20.65
N LYS A 564 -33.38 25.41 -21.43
CA LYS A 564 -33.59 25.56 -22.89
C LYS A 564 -33.09 24.37 -23.72
N ARG A 565 -32.34 23.44 -23.13
CA ARG A 565 -31.75 22.27 -23.78
C ARG A 565 -31.74 21.07 -22.84
N THR A 566 -31.69 19.85 -23.39
CA THR A 566 -31.53 18.64 -22.58
C THR A 566 -30.16 18.62 -21.91
N VAL A 567 -30.13 18.30 -20.62
CA VAL A 567 -28.91 18.22 -19.81
C VAL A 567 -28.83 16.85 -19.14
N TYR A 568 -27.65 16.27 -19.11
CA TYR A 568 -27.40 14.95 -18.54
C TYR A 568 -26.62 15.10 -17.23
N ARG A 569 -27.10 14.46 -16.16
CA ARG A 569 -26.43 14.44 -14.86
C ARG A 569 -25.62 13.17 -14.72
N PHE A 570 -24.34 13.32 -14.44
CA PHE A 570 -23.43 12.22 -14.17
C PHE A 570 -22.91 12.26 -12.73
N SER A 571 -22.57 11.09 -12.20
CA SER A 571 -21.92 10.94 -10.90
C SER A 571 -20.61 10.16 -11.01
N CYS A 572 -19.62 10.56 -10.23
CA CYS A 572 -18.38 9.81 -10.06
C CYS A 572 -18.16 9.57 -8.55
N PRO A 573 -18.26 8.31 -8.06
CA PRO A 573 -18.10 8.00 -6.64
C PRO A 573 -16.65 8.16 -6.14
N MET A 574 -15.66 8.03 -7.03
CA MET A 574 -14.23 8.14 -6.70
C MET A 574 -13.71 9.59 -6.68
N ALA A 575 -14.53 10.57 -7.04
CA ALA A 575 -14.09 11.96 -7.10
C ALA A 575 -13.68 12.48 -5.70
N PHE A 576 -12.57 13.24 -5.66
CA PHE A 576 -12.08 13.94 -4.46
C PHE A 576 -11.85 13.05 -3.23
N ASP A 577 -11.04 11.99 -3.40
CA ASP A 577 -10.69 11.01 -2.36
C ASP A 577 -11.91 10.20 -1.87
N ASP A 578 -12.65 9.59 -2.81
CA ASP A 578 -13.84 8.75 -2.56
C ASP A 578 -15.00 9.46 -1.86
N ARG A 579 -15.01 10.80 -1.85
CA ARG A 579 -16.14 11.60 -1.37
C ARG A 579 -17.31 11.62 -2.34
N GLY A 580 -17.05 11.33 -3.61
CA GLY A 580 -18.02 11.37 -4.68
C GLY A 580 -18.38 12.80 -5.10
N SER A 581 -18.72 12.97 -6.38
CA SER A 581 -19.22 14.24 -6.91
C SER A 581 -20.12 14.01 -8.13
N ILE A 582 -20.90 15.03 -8.45
CA ILE A 582 -21.82 15.06 -9.60
C ILE A 582 -21.50 16.23 -10.51
N TRP A 583 -21.74 16.08 -11.80
CA TRP A 583 -21.63 17.15 -12.78
C TRP A 583 -22.73 17.05 -13.84
N LEU A 584 -22.88 18.13 -14.60
CA LEU A 584 -23.82 18.23 -15.71
C LEU A 584 -23.07 18.35 -17.04
N GLN A 585 -23.61 17.77 -18.10
CA GLN A 585 -23.05 17.90 -19.45
C GLN A 585 -24.15 17.91 -20.52
N ALA A 586 -23.81 18.45 -21.69
CA ALA A 586 -24.74 18.58 -22.81
C ALA A 586 -24.85 17.29 -23.66
N GLY A 587 -23.84 16.42 -23.62
CA GLY A 587 -23.79 15.17 -24.38
C GLY A 587 -24.08 13.93 -23.53
N THR A 588 -24.33 12.81 -24.19
CA THR A 588 -24.52 11.49 -23.55
C THR A 588 -23.20 10.74 -23.33
N LYS A 589 -22.14 11.11 -24.06
CA LYS A 589 -20.81 10.51 -23.89
C LYS A 589 -20.16 11.06 -22.62
N THR A 590 -19.75 10.21 -21.70
CA THR A 590 -19.10 10.61 -20.45
C THR A 590 -17.85 11.44 -20.72
N GLU A 591 -17.80 12.65 -20.16
CA GLU A 591 -16.63 13.54 -20.19
C GLU A 591 -16.31 13.97 -18.75
N ASN A 592 -15.54 13.16 -18.00
CA ASN A 592 -15.33 13.39 -16.58
C ASN A 592 -14.35 14.54 -16.30
N PRO A 593 -14.81 15.69 -15.78
CA PRO A 593 -13.95 16.86 -15.55
C PRO A 593 -12.97 16.67 -14.38
N TYR A 594 -13.19 15.69 -13.50
CA TYR A 594 -12.38 15.45 -12.29
C TYR A 594 -11.14 14.59 -12.55
N PHE A 595 -11.20 13.68 -13.53
CA PHE A 595 -10.09 12.77 -13.85
C PHE A 595 -9.48 13.01 -15.23
N GLY A 596 -10.10 13.86 -16.06
CA GLY A 596 -9.56 14.24 -17.35
C GLY A 596 -9.35 13.04 -18.29
N PRO A 597 -8.27 13.01 -19.08
CA PRO A 597 -7.99 11.95 -20.03
C PRO A 597 -7.49 10.66 -19.35
N VAL A 598 -7.16 10.68 -18.06
CA VAL A 598 -6.66 9.50 -17.32
C VAL A 598 -7.75 8.44 -17.19
N MET A 599 -9.01 8.85 -17.02
CA MET A 599 -10.16 7.95 -16.91
C MET A 599 -11.36 8.52 -17.69
N PRO A 600 -11.36 8.43 -19.03
CA PRO A 600 -12.27 9.21 -19.86
C PRO A 600 -13.73 8.75 -19.78
N GLU A 601 -13.95 7.47 -19.47
CA GLU A 601 -15.28 6.86 -19.38
C GLU A 601 -15.76 6.67 -17.95
N CYS A 602 -14.98 7.10 -16.95
CA CYS A 602 -15.34 6.94 -15.54
C CYS A 602 -16.47 7.90 -15.19
N GLY A 603 -17.68 7.40 -14.97
CA GLY A 603 -18.85 8.20 -14.62
C GLY A 603 -20.14 7.51 -15.02
N GLU A 604 -21.14 7.56 -14.15
CA GLU A 604 -22.44 6.94 -14.39
C GLU A 604 -23.51 8.01 -14.64
N LEU A 605 -24.30 7.83 -15.70
CA LEU A 605 -25.46 8.68 -16.00
C LEU A 605 -26.57 8.42 -14.97
N GLN A 606 -26.92 9.45 -14.19
CA GLN A 606 -27.91 9.37 -13.12
C GLN A 606 -29.30 9.82 -13.57
N GLU A 607 -29.40 10.90 -14.34
CA GLU A 607 -30.69 11.46 -14.78
C GLU A 607 -30.54 12.28 -16.07
N THR A 608 -31.56 12.22 -16.92
CA THR A 608 -31.71 13.09 -18.10
C THR A 608 -32.76 14.15 -17.80
N ILE A 609 -32.34 15.42 -17.79
CA ILE A 609 -33.21 16.58 -17.58
C ILE A 609 -33.62 17.12 -18.95
N ALA A 610 -34.86 16.86 -19.37
CA ALA A 610 -35.37 17.30 -20.67
C ALA A 610 -35.58 18.82 -20.74
N ALA A 611 -35.45 19.39 -21.95
CA ALA A 611 -35.77 20.80 -22.19
C ALA A 611 -37.25 21.10 -21.92
N GLY A 612 -37.54 22.24 -21.29
CA GLY A 612 -38.91 22.70 -21.08
C GLY A 612 -39.59 23.10 -22.40
N LYS A 613 -40.81 22.64 -22.66
CA LYS A 613 -41.62 23.10 -23.81
C LYS A 613 -42.04 24.55 -23.59
N GLN A 614 -41.70 25.45 -24.51
CA GLN A 614 -42.32 26.78 -24.56
C GLN A 614 -43.82 26.65 -24.87
N PRO A 615 -44.71 27.42 -24.22
CA PRO A 615 -46.06 27.58 -24.73
C PRO A 615 -46.00 28.39 -26.02
N HIS A 616 -46.38 27.78 -27.15
CA HIS A 616 -46.69 28.51 -28.37
C HIS A 616 -47.87 29.43 -28.10
N ILE A 617 -47.65 30.74 -28.13
CA ILE A 617 -48.72 31.75 -28.20
C ILE A 617 -48.84 32.12 -29.69
N HIS A 618 -50.01 31.83 -30.26
CA HIS A 618 -50.42 32.25 -31.60
C HIS A 618 -50.72 33.75 -31.66
#